data_AF-A0A8S4QWE1-F1
#
_entry.id   AF-A0A8S4QWE1-F1
#
_cell.length_a   1.000
_cell.length_b   1.000
_cell.length_c   1.000
_cell.angle_alpha   90.00
_cell.angle_beta   90.00
_cell.angle_gamma   90.00
#
_symmetry.space_group_name_H-M   'P 1'
#
loop_
_entity.id
_entity.type
_entity.pdbx_description
1 polymer ?
#
loop_
_entity_poly.entity_id
_entity_poly.type
_entity_poly.pdbx_seq_one_letter_code
_entity_poly.pdbx_strand_id
1 'polypeptide(L)'
;MPRAQNAHAIVNAGFYFTLDADEKVTSSTIVYGSISPNYTHARTAENFLKGHHLFNEQTLQKALELLNEDIKPKEFSPEPAPTCRKAIALGLFYKAILSLHPSANTRYKSGGAELARPVSHGTQTYDTDKSLWPLNQPVPKMEALTQCSGEALYVGDTISTPRDVHVAFVLSSICLGEIVEIDPSEALKTPGVVGFFSAKDIPGYNTFTPKDVPFMDCEEEILASKRISFYGQPIGVVAAVTRNLALKAAKLVKISYKKDSAKPVLSIKDALAAPDKDKRIHEHVTIKATDTMTETDSGYWCALLRDM
;
A
#
# COMPACT_ATOMS: atom_id res chain seq x y z
N MET A 1 -10.10 10.70 -2.61
CA MET A 1 -8.68 10.31 -2.74
C MET A 1 -8.11 10.07 -1.35
N PRO A 2 -7.17 9.13 -1.17
CA PRO A 2 -6.57 8.83 0.14
C PRO A 2 -5.64 9.95 0.66
N ARG A 3 -5.09 10.77 -0.25
CA ARG A 3 -4.31 11.97 0.05
C ARG A 3 -4.64 13.07 -0.95
N ALA A 4 -4.39 14.32 -0.58
CA ALA A 4 -4.84 15.49 -1.34
C ALA A 4 -4.17 15.66 -2.73
N GLN A 5 -2.98 15.11 -2.92
CA GLN A 5 -2.19 15.24 -4.14
C GLN A 5 -1.44 13.95 -4.46
N ASN A 6 -1.05 13.77 -5.73
CA ASN A 6 -0.32 12.60 -6.23
C ASN A 6 -1.00 11.27 -5.83
N ALA A 7 -2.33 11.18 -5.94
CA ALA A 7 -3.07 9.96 -5.68
C ALA A 7 -4.24 9.82 -6.63
N HIS A 8 -4.54 8.59 -7.03
CA HIS A 8 -5.73 8.31 -7.81
C HIS A 8 -7.00 8.67 -7.01
N ALA A 9 -8.00 9.17 -7.73
CA ALA A 9 -9.28 9.52 -7.14
C ALA A 9 -10.13 8.26 -6.92
N ILE A 10 -10.52 8.04 -5.66
CA ILE A 10 -11.51 7.02 -5.27
C ILE A 10 -12.81 7.20 -6.05
N VAL A 11 -13.26 8.45 -6.19
CA VAL A 11 -14.29 8.92 -7.12
C VAL A 11 -13.87 10.32 -7.56
N ASN A 12 -13.98 10.62 -8.84
CA ASN A 12 -13.93 11.97 -9.38
C ASN A 12 -15.22 12.26 -10.15
N ALA A 13 -15.52 13.53 -10.34
CA ALA A 13 -16.71 13.97 -11.03
C ALA A 13 -16.46 15.27 -11.80
N GLY A 14 -17.17 15.44 -12.91
CA GLY A 14 -17.29 16.68 -13.64
C GLY A 14 -18.76 17.11 -13.69
N PHE A 15 -19.03 18.36 -13.36
CA PHE A 15 -20.37 18.95 -13.36
C PHE A 15 -20.36 20.20 -14.24
N TYR A 16 -21.24 20.24 -15.22
CA TYR A 16 -21.41 21.39 -16.11
C TYR A 16 -22.90 21.71 -16.25
N PHE A 17 -23.27 22.97 -16.07
CA PHE A 17 -24.65 23.43 -16.15
C PHE A 17 -24.69 24.71 -17.00
N THR A 18 -25.67 24.81 -17.89
CA THR A 18 -25.99 26.07 -18.60
C THR A 18 -27.34 26.55 -18.10
N LEU A 19 -27.42 27.81 -17.69
CA LEU A 19 -28.64 28.44 -17.18
C LEU A 19 -29.18 29.46 -18.19
N ASP A 20 -30.50 29.64 -18.23
CA ASP A 20 -31.13 30.77 -18.92
C ASP A 20 -31.18 32.03 -18.04
N ALA A 21 -31.81 33.08 -18.55
CA ALA A 21 -31.97 34.35 -17.84
C ALA A 21 -32.84 34.23 -16.56
N ASP A 22 -33.67 33.20 -16.45
CA ASP A 22 -34.49 32.89 -15.28
C ASP A 22 -33.79 31.90 -14.32
N GLU A 23 -32.49 31.65 -14.51
CA GLU A 23 -31.69 30.68 -13.73
C GLU A 23 -32.21 29.23 -13.83
N LYS A 24 -32.95 28.89 -14.88
CA LYS A 24 -33.36 27.51 -15.16
C LYS A 24 -32.31 26.80 -16.00
N VAL A 25 -32.10 25.51 -15.73
CA VAL A 25 -31.12 24.72 -16.47
C VAL A 25 -31.60 24.47 -17.90
N THR A 26 -30.84 24.91 -18.90
CA THR A 26 -31.08 24.63 -20.32
C THR A 26 -30.38 23.34 -20.77
N SER A 27 -29.21 23.07 -20.20
CA SER A 27 -28.47 21.83 -20.39
C SER A 27 -27.59 21.51 -19.17
N SER A 28 -27.32 20.22 -18.95
CA SER A 28 -26.41 19.76 -17.90
C SER A 28 -25.62 18.54 -18.37
N THR A 29 -24.39 18.41 -17.87
CA THR A 29 -23.55 17.22 -18.04
C THR A 29 -22.94 16.85 -16.70
N ILE A 30 -23.20 15.62 -16.27
CA ILE A 30 -22.78 15.08 -14.98
C ILE A 30 -22.09 13.75 -15.24
N VAL A 31 -20.78 13.71 -15.04
CA VAL A 31 -19.94 12.55 -15.33
C VAL A 31 -19.15 12.16 -14.10
N TYR A 32 -19.10 10.86 -13.82
CA TYR A 32 -18.29 10.29 -12.74
C TYR A 32 -17.25 9.30 -13.29
N GLY A 33 -16.06 9.30 -12.70
CA GLY A 33 -15.07 8.24 -12.85
C GLY A 33 -14.99 7.36 -11.60
N SER A 34 -14.34 6.21 -11.74
CA SER A 34 -14.15 5.22 -10.66
C SER A 34 -15.45 4.65 -10.04
N ILE A 35 -16.60 4.83 -10.71
CA ILE A 35 -17.85 4.14 -10.38
C ILE A 35 -17.87 2.76 -11.01
N SER A 36 -17.51 2.70 -12.30
CA SER A 36 -17.37 1.48 -13.08
C SER A 36 -16.05 1.52 -13.86
N PRO A 37 -15.66 0.44 -14.58
CA PRO A 37 -14.50 0.48 -15.48
C PRO A 37 -14.55 1.60 -16.53
N ASN A 38 -15.76 2.07 -16.87
CA ASN A 38 -16.00 3.18 -17.78
C ASN A 38 -16.57 4.41 -17.03
N TYR A 39 -16.47 5.57 -17.65
CA TYR A 39 -17.15 6.79 -17.17
C TYR A 39 -18.66 6.58 -17.09
N THR A 40 -19.26 7.07 -16.00
CA THR A 40 -20.69 6.97 -15.73
C THR A 40 -21.33 8.33 -15.93
N HIS A 41 -22.23 8.44 -16.90
CA HIS A 41 -23.08 9.62 -17.10
C HIS A 41 -24.39 9.48 -16.30
N ALA A 42 -24.76 10.52 -15.56
CA ALA A 42 -26.03 10.56 -14.85
C ALA A 42 -27.16 11.12 -15.73
N ARG A 43 -27.50 10.39 -16.79
CA ARG A 43 -28.45 10.85 -17.82
C ARG A 43 -29.84 11.15 -17.27
N THR A 44 -30.31 10.38 -16.28
CA THR A 44 -31.64 10.56 -15.72
C THR A 44 -31.72 11.86 -14.94
N ALA A 45 -30.70 12.13 -14.10
CA ALA A 45 -30.57 13.40 -13.40
C ALA A 45 -30.38 14.58 -14.36
N GLU A 46 -29.53 14.44 -15.39
CA GLU A 46 -29.32 15.47 -16.42
C GLU A 46 -30.63 15.88 -17.11
N ASN A 47 -31.44 14.89 -17.50
CA ASN A 47 -32.71 15.14 -18.17
C ASN A 47 -33.74 15.81 -17.25
N PHE A 48 -33.78 15.40 -15.98
CA PHE A 48 -34.69 16.00 -14.99
C PHE A 48 -34.35 17.46 -14.71
N LEU A 49 -33.06 17.80 -14.58
CA LEU A 49 -32.64 19.16 -14.23
C LEU A 49 -33.08 20.19 -15.28
N LYS A 50 -33.19 19.78 -16.56
CA LYS A 50 -33.63 20.67 -17.64
C LYS A 50 -34.99 21.30 -17.35
N GLY A 51 -35.05 22.63 -17.42
CA GLY A 51 -36.25 23.43 -17.14
C GLY A 51 -36.52 23.72 -15.66
N HIS A 52 -35.70 23.19 -14.74
CA HIS A 52 -35.81 23.44 -13.30
C HIS A 52 -34.76 24.45 -12.82
N HIS A 53 -35.05 25.12 -11.70
CA HIS A 53 -34.10 26.00 -11.02
C HIS A 53 -33.08 25.15 -10.25
N LEU A 54 -31.80 25.30 -10.58
CA LEU A 54 -30.72 24.46 -10.04
C LEU A 54 -30.60 24.52 -8.50
N PHE A 55 -30.87 25.69 -7.92
CA PHE A 55 -30.66 25.97 -6.50
C PHE A 55 -31.91 25.78 -5.62
N ASN A 56 -33.02 25.31 -6.21
CA ASN A 56 -34.22 24.99 -5.45
C ASN A 56 -34.02 23.68 -4.65
N GLU A 57 -34.45 23.68 -3.38
CA GLU A 57 -34.36 22.51 -2.49
C GLU A 57 -35.05 21.25 -3.04
N GLN A 58 -36.27 21.39 -3.58
CA GLN A 58 -37.01 20.26 -4.16
C GLN A 58 -36.29 19.70 -5.39
N THR A 59 -35.72 20.58 -6.22
CA THR A 59 -34.91 20.18 -7.39
C THR A 59 -33.65 19.44 -6.95
N LEU A 60 -32.95 19.92 -5.92
CA LEU A 60 -31.77 19.27 -5.37
C LEU A 60 -32.07 17.88 -4.78
N GLN A 61 -33.12 17.77 -3.97
CA GLN A 61 -33.54 16.48 -3.38
C GLN A 61 -33.87 15.47 -4.49
N LYS A 62 -34.64 15.89 -5.49
CA LYS A 62 -35.01 15.00 -6.60
C LYS A 62 -33.81 14.62 -7.47
N ALA A 63 -32.89 15.56 -7.72
CA ALA A 63 -31.66 15.26 -8.45
C ALA A 63 -30.78 14.24 -7.69
N LEU A 64 -30.66 14.35 -6.36
CA LEU A 64 -29.93 13.38 -5.54
C LEU A 64 -30.57 11.99 -5.55
N GLU A 65 -31.91 11.90 -5.54
CA GLU A 65 -32.63 10.63 -5.70
C GLU A 65 -32.29 9.96 -7.04
N LEU A 66 -32.39 10.72 -8.15
CA LEU A 66 -32.09 10.20 -9.48
C LEU A 66 -30.62 9.83 -9.64
N LEU A 67 -29.71 10.62 -9.08
CA LEU A 67 -28.28 10.28 -9.03
C LEU A 67 -28.02 8.99 -8.26
N ASN A 68 -28.74 8.76 -7.16
CA ASN A 68 -28.62 7.53 -6.38
C ASN A 68 -29.03 6.29 -7.20
N GLU A 69 -29.95 6.44 -8.17
CA GLU A 69 -30.33 5.40 -9.12
C GLU A 69 -29.31 5.25 -10.27
N ASP A 70 -28.84 6.36 -10.84
CA ASP A 70 -27.87 6.39 -11.95
C ASP A 70 -26.50 5.83 -11.54
N ILE A 71 -26.05 6.13 -10.32
CA ILE A 71 -24.74 5.72 -9.81
C ILE A 71 -24.84 4.28 -9.29
N LYS A 72 -24.26 3.32 -10.02
CA LYS A 72 -24.20 1.90 -9.62
C LYS A 72 -22.75 1.42 -9.57
N PRO A 73 -22.02 1.67 -8.45
CA PRO A 73 -20.62 1.32 -8.40
C PRO A 73 -20.43 -0.20 -8.43
N LYS A 74 -19.53 -0.67 -9.29
CA LYS A 74 -19.17 -2.10 -9.37
C LYS A 74 -18.09 -2.43 -8.37
N GLU A 75 -18.16 -3.60 -7.73
CA GLU A 75 -17.10 -4.10 -6.84
C GLU A 75 -15.75 -4.12 -7.58
N PHE A 76 -14.72 -3.57 -6.95
CA PHE A 76 -13.39 -3.45 -7.55
C PHE A 76 -12.33 -3.40 -6.45
N SER A 77 -11.91 -4.57 -5.95
CA SER A 77 -10.84 -4.65 -4.95
C SER A 77 -9.51 -4.18 -5.55
N PRO A 78 -8.69 -3.37 -4.83
CA PRO A 78 -8.79 -3.01 -3.42
C PRO A 78 -9.51 -1.67 -3.14
N GLU A 79 -10.28 -1.12 -4.09
CA GLU A 79 -10.98 0.15 -3.87
C GLU A 79 -12.04 0.05 -2.76
N PRO A 80 -12.42 1.19 -2.15
CA PRO A 80 -13.49 1.22 -1.17
C PRO A 80 -14.79 0.60 -1.67
N ALA A 81 -15.56 0.06 -0.73
CA ALA A 81 -16.82 -0.59 -0.97
C ALA A 81 -17.76 0.28 -1.85
N PRO A 82 -18.57 -0.34 -2.73
CA PRO A 82 -19.51 0.37 -3.60
C PRO A 82 -20.39 1.39 -2.89
N THR A 83 -20.85 1.07 -1.66
CA THR A 83 -21.66 1.97 -0.83
C THR A 83 -20.92 3.24 -0.47
N CYS A 84 -19.64 3.15 -0.11
CA CYS A 84 -18.78 4.29 0.18
C CYS A 84 -18.57 5.16 -1.06
N ARG A 85 -18.25 4.55 -2.21
CA ARG A 85 -18.06 5.30 -3.47
C ARG A 85 -19.34 6.00 -3.94
N LYS A 86 -20.49 5.35 -3.78
CA LYS A 86 -21.79 5.97 -4.05
C LYS A 86 -22.03 7.20 -3.16
N ALA A 87 -21.78 7.08 -1.85
CA ALA A 87 -21.93 8.21 -0.93
C ALA A 87 -21.00 9.38 -1.30
N ILE A 88 -19.76 9.09 -1.71
CA ILE A 88 -18.82 10.12 -2.19
C ILE A 88 -19.35 10.79 -3.46
N ALA A 89 -19.86 10.03 -4.43
CA ALA A 89 -20.38 10.57 -5.69
C ALA A 89 -21.57 11.54 -5.47
N LEU A 90 -22.50 11.17 -4.58
CA LEU A 90 -23.61 12.04 -4.18
C LEU A 90 -23.10 13.27 -3.42
N GLY A 91 -22.15 13.09 -2.51
CA GLY A 91 -21.50 14.19 -1.78
C GLY A 91 -20.77 15.17 -2.69
N LEU A 92 -20.14 14.70 -3.77
CA LEU A 92 -19.50 15.56 -4.77
C LEU A 92 -20.52 16.42 -5.53
N PHE A 93 -21.68 15.87 -5.88
CA PHE A 93 -22.75 16.65 -6.50
C PHE A 93 -23.28 17.71 -5.54
N TYR A 94 -23.59 17.33 -4.30
CA TYR A 94 -24.05 18.28 -3.28
C TYR A 94 -23.02 19.40 -3.04
N LYS A 95 -21.73 19.05 -2.95
CA LYS A 95 -20.62 20.01 -2.86
C LYS A 95 -20.59 20.95 -4.06
N ALA A 96 -20.76 20.45 -5.28
CA ALA A 96 -20.78 21.27 -6.48
C ALA A 96 -21.94 22.27 -6.48
N ILE A 97 -23.16 21.82 -6.12
CA ILE A 97 -24.32 22.70 -6.01
C ILE A 97 -24.09 23.79 -4.95
N LEU A 98 -23.59 23.42 -3.77
CA LEU A 98 -23.25 24.40 -2.73
C LEU A 98 -22.17 25.40 -3.17
N SER A 99 -21.15 24.96 -3.90
CA SER A 99 -20.08 25.82 -4.41
C SER A 99 -20.56 26.80 -5.47
N LEU A 100 -21.58 26.43 -6.25
CA LEU A 100 -22.15 27.26 -7.31
C LEU A 100 -23.29 28.15 -6.81
N HIS A 101 -23.86 27.87 -5.64
CA HIS A 101 -25.02 28.57 -5.13
C HIS A 101 -24.69 30.01 -4.72
N PRO A 102 -25.35 31.04 -5.29
CA PRO A 102 -24.95 32.45 -5.14
C PRO A 102 -25.08 32.97 -3.70
N SER A 103 -26.12 32.52 -2.98
CA SER A 103 -26.45 32.96 -1.61
C SER A 103 -26.69 31.79 -0.66
N ALA A 104 -25.79 30.78 -0.68
CA ALA A 104 -25.96 29.58 0.14
C ALA A 104 -26.05 29.94 1.64
N ASN A 105 -26.93 29.25 2.37
CA ASN A 105 -27.06 29.43 3.82
C ASN A 105 -25.70 29.27 4.51
N THR A 106 -25.35 30.20 5.40
CA THR A 106 -24.09 30.23 6.15
C THR A 106 -23.77 28.90 6.83
N ARG A 107 -24.79 28.17 7.30
CA ARG A 107 -24.65 26.85 7.92
C ARG A 107 -24.02 25.81 7.00
N TYR A 108 -24.27 25.87 5.69
CA TYR A 108 -23.84 24.86 4.71
C TYR A 108 -22.69 25.33 3.82
N LYS A 109 -22.35 26.62 3.86
CA LYS A 109 -21.36 27.25 2.97
C LYS A 109 -19.99 26.57 3.00
N SER A 110 -19.54 26.05 4.14
CA SER A 110 -18.27 25.34 4.28
C SER A 110 -18.22 24.02 3.49
N GLY A 111 -19.37 23.40 3.18
CA GLY A 111 -19.44 22.16 2.40
C GLY A 111 -19.10 22.36 0.92
N GLY A 112 -19.29 23.56 0.38
CA GLY A 112 -18.93 23.92 -1.00
C GLY A 112 -17.44 24.28 -1.17
N ALA A 113 -16.79 24.77 -0.11
CA ALA A 113 -15.43 25.29 -0.19
C ALA A 113 -14.38 24.20 -0.47
N GLU A 114 -13.32 24.58 -1.18
CA GLU A 114 -12.12 23.75 -1.28
C GLU A 114 -11.31 23.82 0.01
N LEU A 115 -10.77 22.66 0.41
CA LEU A 115 -9.87 22.59 1.55
C LEU A 115 -8.48 23.06 1.13
N ALA A 116 -8.16 24.31 1.41
CA ALA A 116 -6.80 24.84 1.26
C ALA A 116 -5.93 24.39 2.44
N ARG A 117 -4.77 23.77 2.14
CA ARG A 117 -3.76 23.45 3.16
C ARG A 117 -2.66 24.51 3.14
N PRO A 118 -2.43 25.25 4.23
CA PRO A 118 -1.31 26.18 4.30
C PRO A 118 0.02 25.43 4.36
N VAL A 119 1.12 26.15 4.17
CA VAL A 119 2.46 25.63 4.46
C VAL A 119 2.52 25.16 5.92
N SER A 120 3.22 24.07 6.18
CA SER A 120 3.39 23.57 7.54
C SER A 120 4.35 24.46 8.33
N HIS A 121 4.04 24.71 9.60
CA HIS A 121 4.89 25.47 10.52
C HIS A 121 4.96 24.70 11.85
N GLY A 122 6.09 24.79 12.54
CA GLY A 122 6.29 24.15 13.84
C GLY A 122 7.30 24.91 14.69
N THR A 123 7.18 24.77 16.01
CA THR A 123 8.09 25.37 16.99
C THR A 123 8.75 24.24 17.78
N GLN A 124 10.06 24.30 17.95
CA GLN A 124 10.81 23.38 18.80
C GLN A 124 11.49 24.14 19.93
N THR A 125 11.37 23.62 21.16
CA THR A 125 12.03 24.14 22.35
C THR A 125 12.74 22.98 23.03
N TYR A 126 14.02 23.14 23.31
CA TYR A 126 14.84 22.15 24.00
C TYR A 126 15.95 22.85 24.79
N ASP A 127 16.36 22.26 25.90
CA ASP A 127 17.46 22.76 26.73
C ASP A 127 18.81 22.25 26.18
N THR A 128 19.85 23.07 26.31
CA THR A 128 21.23 22.69 25.98
C THR A 128 22.21 23.38 26.93
N ASP A 129 23.31 22.74 27.26
CA ASP A 129 24.36 23.28 28.13
C ASP A 129 25.72 23.18 27.44
N LYS A 130 26.30 24.34 27.11
CA LYS A 130 27.62 24.43 26.47
C LYS A 130 28.74 23.77 27.28
N SER A 131 28.58 23.64 28.60
CA SER A 131 29.56 22.95 29.45
C SER A 131 29.63 21.44 29.18
N LEU A 132 28.53 20.85 28.68
CA LEU A 132 28.40 19.43 28.38
C LEU A 132 28.62 19.10 26.90
N TRP A 133 28.94 20.09 26.06
CA TRP A 133 29.14 19.83 24.63
C TRP A 133 30.38 18.94 24.40
N PRO A 134 30.27 17.93 23.51
CA PRO A 134 29.23 17.74 22.50
C PRO A 134 28.00 16.90 22.91
N LEU A 135 27.86 16.47 24.17
CA LEU A 135 26.85 15.50 24.60
C LEU A 135 25.40 15.95 24.33
N ASN A 136 25.05 17.21 24.64
CA ASN A 136 23.72 17.78 24.40
C ASN A 136 23.74 18.93 23.37
N GLN A 137 24.80 19.00 22.57
CA GLN A 137 24.88 19.97 21.48
C GLN A 137 23.96 19.52 20.35
N PRO A 138 23.11 20.40 19.78
CA PRO A 138 22.29 20.06 18.61
C PRO A 138 23.15 20.05 17.34
N VAL A 139 24.05 19.09 17.24
CA VAL A 139 24.96 18.94 16.10
C VAL A 139 24.16 18.44 14.89
N PRO A 140 24.23 19.12 13.72
CA PRO A 140 23.67 18.59 12.49
C PRO A 140 24.23 17.18 12.21
N LYS A 141 23.39 16.29 11.69
CA LYS A 141 23.83 14.96 11.28
C LYS A 141 25.08 15.07 10.38
N MET A 142 26.12 14.31 10.70
CA MET A 142 27.43 14.40 10.03
C MET A 142 27.33 14.26 8.51
N GLU A 143 26.47 13.36 8.02
CA GLU A 143 26.27 13.10 6.58
C GLU A 143 25.20 14.00 5.95
N ALA A 144 24.64 14.98 6.66
CA ALA A 144 23.53 15.79 6.13
C ALA A 144 23.91 16.50 4.82
N LEU A 145 25.10 17.09 4.74
CA LEU A 145 25.53 17.81 3.55
C LEU A 145 25.75 16.88 2.37
N THR A 146 26.40 15.73 2.57
CA THR A 146 26.63 14.74 1.50
C THR A 146 25.34 14.07 1.04
N GLN A 147 24.36 13.91 1.93
CA GLN A 147 23.01 13.46 1.56
C GLN A 147 22.26 14.51 0.73
N CYS A 148 22.37 15.78 1.09
CA CYS A 148 21.73 16.88 0.36
C CYS A 148 22.39 17.18 -1.00
N SER A 149 23.69 16.92 -1.15
CA SER A 149 24.42 17.09 -2.42
C SER A 149 24.25 15.91 -3.38
N GLY A 150 23.81 14.75 -2.89
CA GLY A 150 23.75 13.50 -3.65
C GLY A 150 25.07 12.75 -3.74
N GLU A 151 26.05 13.10 -2.89
CA GLU A 151 27.37 12.44 -2.82
C GLU A 151 27.38 11.24 -1.88
N ALA A 152 26.38 11.11 -1.01
CA ALA A 152 26.21 9.94 -0.16
C ALA A 152 25.93 8.70 -1.03
N LEU A 153 26.83 7.70 -0.96
CA LEU A 153 26.70 6.45 -1.71
C LEU A 153 25.77 5.47 -0.99
N TYR A 154 24.72 5.03 -1.69
CA TYR A 154 23.86 3.93 -1.28
C TYR A 154 24.19 2.67 -2.10
N VAL A 155 23.65 1.52 -1.70
CA VAL A 155 23.90 0.23 -2.38
C VAL A 155 23.59 0.31 -3.89
N GLY A 156 22.55 1.06 -4.26
CA GLY A 156 22.15 1.26 -5.66
C GLY A 156 23.09 2.15 -6.49
N ASP A 157 23.95 2.94 -5.84
CA ASP A 157 24.90 3.85 -6.49
C ASP A 157 26.26 3.17 -6.72
N THR A 158 26.44 1.94 -6.21
CA THR A 158 27.66 1.17 -6.43
C THR A 158 27.82 0.84 -7.91
N ILE A 159 29.03 1.07 -8.43
CA ILE A 159 29.35 0.86 -9.84
C ILE A 159 29.35 -0.64 -10.13
N SER A 160 28.55 -1.06 -11.11
CA SER A 160 28.56 -2.44 -11.58
C SER A 160 29.89 -2.78 -12.26
N THR A 161 30.45 -3.93 -11.91
CA THR A 161 31.65 -4.46 -12.59
C THR A 161 31.27 -5.17 -13.89
N PRO A 162 32.21 -5.36 -14.85
CA PRO A 162 31.91 -5.96 -16.16
C PRO A 162 31.33 -7.39 -16.16
N ARG A 163 31.29 -8.06 -15.00
CA ARG A 163 30.76 -9.43 -14.86
C ARG A 163 29.63 -9.51 -13.83
N ASP A 164 29.15 -8.39 -13.33
CA ASP A 164 28.00 -8.37 -12.45
C ASP A 164 26.77 -8.85 -13.20
N VAL A 165 25.92 -9.57 -12.49
CA VAL A 165 24.62 -10.02 -12.98
C VAL A 165 23.55 -9.42 -12.11
N HIS A 166 22.37 -9.24 -12.69
CA HIS A 166 21.18 -8.85 -11.97
C HIS A 166 20.29 -10.06 -11.74
N VAL A 167 19.76 -10.14 -10.53
CA VAL A 167 18.95 -11.26 -10.08
C VAL A 167 17.51 -10.81 -9.86
N ALA A 168 16.55 -11.60 -10.33
CA ALA A 168 15.13 -11.40 -10.08
C ALA A 168 14.51 -12.67 -9.51
N PHE A 169 13.69 -12.52 -8.48
CA PHE A 169 12.97 -13.64 -7.91
C PHE A 169 11.87 -14.15 -8.86
N VAL A 170 11.72 -15.47 -8.87
CA VAL A 170 10.53 -16.16 -9.34
C VAL A 170 9.66 -16.41 -8.12
N LEU A 171 8.49 -15.78 -8.09
CA LEU A 171 7.60 -15.75 -6.94
C LEU A 171 6.38 -16.65 -7.14
N SER A 172 5.89 -17.22 -6.06
CA SER A 172 4.64 -17.99 -6.06
C SER A 172 3.46 -17.15 -6.55
N SER A 173 2.62 -17.77 -7.39
CA SER A 173 1.33 -17.20 -7.83
C SER A 173 0.12 -17.79 -7.08
N ILE A 174 0.36 -18.57 -6.03
CA ILE A 174 -0.67 -19.17 -5.17
C ILE A 174 -0.41 -18.82 -3.69
N CYS A 175 -1.45 -18.85 -2.86
CA CYS A 175 -1.30 -18.61 -1.43
C CYS A 175 -0.85 -19.86 -0.67
N LEU A 176 -1.47 -21.02 -0.93
CA LEU A 176 -1.22 -22.27 -0.21
C LEU A 176 -1.20 -23.45 -1.17
N GLY A 177 -0.20 -24.32 -1.04
CA GLY A 177 -0.11 -25.55 -1.81
C GLY A 177 1.31 -26.09 -1.87
N GLU A 178 1.58 -26.93 -2.86
CA GLU A 178 2.90 -27.51 -3.11
C GLU A 178 3.34 -27.26 -4.54
N ILE A 179 4.64 -27.05 -4.71
CA ILE A 179 5.32 -27.04 -6.01
C ILE A 179 5.36 -28.49 -6.51
N VAL A 180 4.79 -28.71 -7.68
CA VAL A 180 4.83 -30.01 -8.38
C VAL A 180 6.03 -30.03 -9.33
N GLU A 181 6.23 -28.96 -10.08
CA GLU A 181 7.27 -28.87 -11.10
C GLU A 181 7.68 -27.42 -11.33
N ILE A 182 8.95 -27.21 -11.64
CA ILE A 182 9.53 -25.94 -12.06
C ILE A 182 10.18 -26.15 -13.42
N ASP A 183 9.73 -25.41 -14.43
CA ASP A 183 10.27 -25.41 -15.79
C ASP A 183 10.84 -24.01 -16.13
N PRO A 184 12.17 -23.84 -16.04
CA PRO A 184 12.84 -22.60 -16.41
C PRO A 184 13.26 -22.54 -17.89
N SER A 185 12.87 -23.53 -18.73
CA SER A 185 13.44 -23.70 -20.07
C SER A 185 13.29 -22.47 -20.98
N GLU A 186 12.12 -21.82 -20.98
CA GLU A 186 11.89 -20.61 -21.78
C GLU A 186 12.69 -19.40 -21.26
N ALA A 187 12.86 -19.29 -19.94
CA ALA A 187 13.72 -18.26 -19.36
C ALA A 187 15.18 -18.47 -19.78
N LEU A 188 15.69 -19.70 -19.71
CA LEU A 188 17.08 -20.05 -20.05
C LEU A 188 17.41 -19.87 -21.54
N LYS A 189 16.42 -19.96 -22.44
CA LYS A 189 16.59 -19.66 -23.87
C LYS A 189 16.73 -18.17 -24.16
N THR A 190 16.39 -17.30 -23.21
CA THR A 190 16.40 -15.84 -23.43
C THR A 190 17.85 -15.33 -23.47
N PRO A 191 18.31 -14.70 -24.58
CA PRO A 191 19.68 -14.21 -24.69
C PRO A 191 20.05 -13.25 -23.57
N GLY A 192 21.19 -13.50 -22.90
CA GLY A 192 21.67 -12.73 -21.77
C GLY A 192 21.18 -13.21 -20.39
N VAL A 193 20.34 -14.26 -20.34
CA VAL A 193 20.10 -15.01 -19.11
C VAL A 193 21.30 -15.91 -18.84
N VAL A 194 21.81 -15.82 -17.61
CA VAL A 194 22.99 -16.57 -17.16
C VAL A 194 22.58 -17.89 -16.52
N GLY A 195 21.47 -17.90 -15.79
CA GLY A 195 20.98 -19.12 -15.15
C GLY A 195 19.70 -18.92 -14.35
N PHE A 196 19.12 -20.04 -13.94
CA PHE A 196 18.03 -20.11 -12.98
C PHE A 196 18.50 -20.98 -11.81
N PHE A 197 18.25 -20.53 -10.59
CA PHE A 197 18.61 -21.22 -9.36
C PHE A 197 17.39 -21.39 -8.48
N SER A 198 17.27 -22.56 -7.87
CA SER A 198 16.19 -23.00 -6.99
C SER A 198 16.74 -23.40 -5.63
N ALA A 199 15.88 -23.86 -4.73
CA ALA A 199 16.30 -24.43 -3.44
C ALA A 199 17.35 -25.54 -3.58
N LYS A 200 17.37 -26.27 -4.71
CA LYS A 200 18.33 -27.38 -4.97
C LYS A 200 19.76 -26.89 -5.20
N ASP A 201 19.93 -25.63 -5.57
CA ASP A 201 21.21 -25.03 -5.92
C ASP A 201 21.90 -24.37 -4.70
N ILE A 202 21.26 -24.44 -3.52
CA ILE A 202 21.81 -23.91 -2.28
C ILE A 202 22.82 -24.93 -1.73
N PRO A 203 24.12 -24.58 -1.60
CA PRO A 203 25.16 -25.52 -1.18
C PRO A 203 25.09 -25.87 0.32
N GLY A 204 24.33 -25.12 1.11
CA GLY A 204 24.19 -25.30 2.55
C GLY A 204 22.73 -25.45 2.97
N TYR A 205 22.41 -24.95 4.17
CA TYR A 205 21.03 -24.99 4.66
C TYR A 205 20.16 -23.96 3.93
N ASN A 206 19.00 -24.40 3.44
CA ASN A 206 17.99 -23.54 2.83
C ASN A 206 17.14 -22.85 3.90
N THR A 207 17.76 -22.09 4.80
CA THR A 207 17.05 -21.32 5.83
C THR A 207 17.87 -20.11 6.25
N PHE A 208 17.19 -19.01 6.57
CA PHE A 208 17.82 -17.85 7.22
C PHE A 208 17.58 -17.83 8.73
N THR A 209 16.79 -18.75 9.27
CA THR A 209 16.58 -18.89 10.72
C THR A 209 17.86 -19.42 11.36
N PRO A 210 18.51 -18.67 12.27
CA PRO A 210 19.67 -19.16 13.01
C PRO A 210 19.24 -20.28 13.97
N LYS A 211 20.02 -21.37 14.03
CA LYS A 211 19.68 -22.54 14.87
C LYS A 211 19.86 -22.29 16.37
N ASP A 212 20.72 -21.33 16.72
CA ASP A 212 21.17 -21.11 18.10
C ASP A 212 20.60 -19.82 18.72
N VAL A 213 19.55 -19.25 18.12
CA VAL A 213 18.86 -18.07 18.66
C VAL A 213 17.58 -18.51 19.38
N PRO A 214 17.47 -18.31 20.71
CA PRO A 214 16.26 -18.62 21.45
C PRO A 214 15.03 -17.94 20.82
N PHE A 215 13.88 -18.61 20.89
CA PHE A 215 12.59 -18.13 20.38
C PHE A 215 12.46 -18.07 18.85
N MET A 216 13.41 -18.65 18.10
CA MET A 216 13.36 -18.80 16.64
C MET A 216 13.30 -20.27 16.23
N ASP A 217 12.19 -20.94 16.56
CA ASP A 217 12.05 -22.40 16.41
C ASP A 217 11.51 -22.87 15.05
N CYS A 218 11.16 -21.93 14.16
CA CYS A 218 10.61 -22.22 12.84
C CYS A 218 11.64 -21.93 11.74
N GLU A 219 11.95 -22.93 10.92
CA GLU A 219 12.80 -22.74 9.76
C GLU A 219 12.05 -21.96 8.67
N GLU A 220 12.57 -20.79 8.30
CA GLU A 220 12.07 -20.00 7.18
C GLU A 220 12.98 -20.21 5.96
N GLU A 221 12.44 -20.90 4.94
CA GLU A 221 13.20 -21.23 3.74
C GLU A 221 13.61 -19.98 2.95
N ILE A 222 14.84 -19.97 2.43
CA ILE A 222 15.34 -18.90 1.55
C ILE A 222 14.59 -18.95 0.21
N LEU A 223 14.49 -20.14 -0.37
CA LEU A 223 13.71 -20.44 -1.57
C LEU A 223 12.79 -21.63 -1.26
N ALA A 224 11.50 -21.53 -1.58
CA ALA A 224 10.55 -22.59 -1.32
C ALA A 224 10.96 -23.89 -2.04
N SER A 225 11.27 -24.93 -1.26
CA SER A 225 11.73 -26.21 -1.79
C SER A 225 10.56 -27.10 -2.24
N LYS A 226 9.42 -26.98 -1.56
CA LYS A 226 8.22 -27.78 -1.81
C LYS A 226 6.93 -27.04 -1.46
N ARG A 227 6.74 -26.59 -0.23
CA ARG A 227 5.47 -26.01 0.24
C ARG A 227 5.44 -24.51 0.03
N ILE A 228 4.30 -24.02 -0.45
CA ILE A 228 3.97 -22.60 -0.51
C ILE A 228 3.03 -22.25 0.65
N SER A 229 3.42 -21.24 1.42
CA SER A 229 2.71 -20.76 2.61
C SER A 229 2.07 -19.40 2.42
N PHE A 230 2.51 -18.60 1.44
CA PHE A 230 1.92 -17.30 1.13
C PHE A 230 2.10 -16.89 -0.34
N TYR A 231 1.25 -15.95 -0.78
CA TYR A 231 1.33 -15.39 -2.14
C TYR A 231 2.61 -14.58 -2.30
N GLY A 232 3.34 -14.80 -3.38
CA GLY A 232 4.60 -14.13 -3.62
C GLY A 232 5.79 -14.72 -2.87
N GLN A 233 5.68 -15.91 -2.26
CA GLN A 233 6.83 -16.59 -1.66
C GLN A 233 7.93 -16.87 -2.71
N PRO A 234 9.21 -16.59 -2.43
CA PRO A 234 10.30 -16.89 -3.36
C PRO A 234 10.44 -18.39 -3.62
N ILE A 235 10.49 -18.79 -4.89
CA ILE A 235 10.67 -20.20 -5.32
C ILE A 235 12.04 -20.40 -5.97
N GLY A 236 12.51 -19.39 -6.68
CA GLY A 236 13.81 -19.41 -7.32
C GLY A 236 14.26 -18.01 -7.72
N VAL A 237 15.39 -17.93 -8.39
CA VAL A 237 15.95 -16.70 -8.91
C VAL A 237 16.46 -16.89 -10.33
N VAL A 238 16.26 -15.88 -11.18
CA VAL A 238 16.89 -15.81 -12.51
C VAL A 238 17.99 -14.76 -12.47
N ALA A 239 19.18 -15.14 -12.91
CA ALA A 239 20.32 -14.23 -13.09
C ALA A 239 20.47 -13.86 -14.57
N ALA A 240 20.67 -12.58 -14.86
CA ALA A 240 20.83 -12.07 -16.22
C ALA A 240 21.75 -10.84 -16.29
N VAL A 241 22.28 -10.54 -17.47
CA VAL A 241 23.23 -9.43 -17.69
C VAL A 241 22.64 -8.04 -17.51
N THR A 242 21.30 -7.90 -17.43
CA THR A 242 20.64 -6.64 -17.07
C THR A 242 19.44 -6.87 -16.16
N ARG A 243 19.11 -5.89 -15.33
CA ARG A 243 17.94 -5.93 -14.42
C ARG A 243 16.63 -6.17 -15.16
N ASN A 244 16.41 -5.46 -16.26
CA ASN A 244 15.18 -5.59 -17.06
C ASN A 244 15.03 -6.99 -17.66
N LEU A 245 16.15 -7.60 -18.06
CA LEU A 245 16.16 -8.95 -18.59
C LEU A 245 15.84 -9.98 -17.50
N ALA A 246 16.47 -9.87 -16.32
CA ALA A 246 16.18 -10.74 -15.18
C ALA A 246 14.68 -10.72 -14.83
N LEU A 247 14.09 -9.53 -14.73
CA LEU A 247 12.66 -9.35 -14.43
C LEU A 247 11.73 -9.93 -15.50
N LYS A 248 12.10 -9.82 -16.78
CA LYS A 248 11.32 -10.42 -17.88
C LYS A 248 11.44 -11.94 -17.89
N ALA A 249 12.66 -12.46 -17.76
CA ALA A 249 12.93 -13.89 -17.77
C ALA A 249 12.34 -14.61 -16.55
N ALA A 250 12.32 -13.97 -15.37
CA ALA A 250 11.66 -14.53 -14.18
C ALA A 250 10.16 -14.81 -14.41
N LYS A 251 9.48 -14.03 -15.27
CA LYS A 251 8.07 -14.27 -15.64
C LYS A 251 7.87 -15.42 -16.63
N LEU A 252 8.94 -15.88 -17.30
CA LEU A 252 8.90 -16.99 -18.25
C LEU A 252 9.08 -18.35 -17.58
N VAL A 253 9.57 -18.38 -16.32
CA VAL A 253 9.67 -19.62 -15.54
C VAL A 253 8.26 -20.10 -15.21
N LYS A 254 7.94 -21.32 -15.66
CA LYS A 254 6.64 -21.95 -15.44
C LYS A 254 6.70 -22.79 -14.18
N ILE A 255 5.67 -22.66 -13.34
CA ILE A 255 5.57 -23.42 -12.10
C ILE A 255 4.21 -24.09 -12.06
N SER A 256 4.22 -25.40 -11.90
CA SER A 256 3.03 -26.22 -11.70
C SER A 256 2.80 -26.40 -10.21
N TYR A 257 1.58 -26.16 -9.75
CA TYR A 257 1.22 -26.25 -8.34
C TYR A 257 0.11 -27.26 -8.10
N LYS A 258 0.18 -27.93 -6.95
CA LYS A 258 -0.94 -28.60 -6.31
C LYS A 258 -1.49 -27.66 -5.24
N LYS A 259 -2.59 -26.96 -5.53
CA LYS A 259 -3.20 -26.01 -4.59
C LYS A 259 -3.83 -26.75 -3.42
N ASP A 260 -3.64 -26.22 -2.21
CA ASP A 260 -4.37 -26.70 -1.05
C ASP A 260 -5.85 -26.28 -1.15
N SER A 261 -6.73 -27.16 -0.67
CA SER A 261 -8.16 -26.84 -0.51
C SER A 261 -8.45 -26.01 0.74
N ALA A 262 -7.48 -25.92 1.66
CA ALA A 262 -7.59 -25.15 2.88
C ALA A 262 -7.70 -23.65 2.58
N LYS A 263 -8.57 -22.96 3.32
CA LYS A 263 -8.66 -21.50 3.25
C LYS A 263 -7.44 -20.88 3.92
N PRO A 264 -6.79 -19.87 3.31
CA PRO A 264 -5.70 -19.17 3.96
C PRO A 264 -6.19 -18.41 5.19
N VAL A 265 -5.35 -18.38 6.22
CA VAL A 265 -5.55 -17.59 7.44
C VAL A 265 -5.06 -16.17 7.14
N LEU A 266 -5.98 -15.22 6.97
CA LEU A 266 -5.65 -13.85 6.50
C LEU A 266 -5.81 -12.77 7.57
N SER A 267 -6.54 -13.06 8.64
CA SER A 267 -6.77 -12.12 9.74
C SER A 267 -6.40 -12.71 11.10
N ILE A 268 -6.22 -11.83 12.09
CA ILE A 268 -6.02 -12.23 13.50
C ILE A 268 -7.18 -13.09 13.99
N LYS A 269 -8.42 -12.76 13.60
CA LYS A 269 -9.61 -13.53 13.97
C LYS A 269 -9.56 -14.95 13.40
N ASP A 270 -9.13 -15.08 12.14
CA ASP A 270 -8.95 -16.39 11.52
C ASP A 270 -7.86 -17.19 12.25
N ALA A 271 -6.76 -16.53 12.64
CA ALA A 271 -5.66 -17.18 13.37
C ALA A 271 -6.09 -17.68 14.75
N LEU A 272 -6.89 -16.90 15.48
CA LEU A 272 -7.45 -17.29 16.78
C LEU A 272 -8.46 -18.44 16.67
N ALA A 273 -9.19 -18.51 15.56
CA ALA A 273 -10.16 -19.57 15.27
C ALA A 273 -9.52 -20.80 14.62
N ALA A 274 -8.24 -20.73 14.21
CA ALA A 274 -7.57 -21.80 13.51
C ALA A 274 -7.35 -23.02 14.44
N PRO A 275 -7.47 -24.26 13.93
CA PRO A 275 -7.22 -25.47 14.72
C PRO A 275 -5.80 -25.55 15.29
N ASP A 276 -4.84 -24.87 14.66
CA ASP A 276 -3.43 -24.82 15.04
C ASP A 276 -3.02 -23.50 15.71
N LYS A 277 -3.99 -22.77 16.31
CA LYS A 277 -3.75 -21.48 16.98
C LYS A 277 -2.58 -21.51 17.98
N ASP A 278 -2.40 -22.62 18.72
CA ASP A 278 -1.39 -22.74 19.76
C ASP A 278 0.04 -22.85 19.19
N LYS A 279 0.16 -23.13 17.88
CA LYS A 279 1.43 -23.07 17.13
C LYS A 279 1.69 -21.69 16.50
N ARG A 280 0.67 -20.83 16.47
CA ARG A 280 0.70 -19.51 15.82
C ARG A 280 0.80 -18.38 16.83
N ILE A 281 0.34 -18.61 18.05
CA ILE A 281 0.20 -17.61 19.10
C ILE A 281 1.07 -18.04 20.26
N HIS A 282 2.05 -17.19 20.57
CA HIS A 282 2.95 -17.39 21.71
C HIS A 282 2.66 -16.30 22.75
N GLU A 283 2.41 -16.71 23.99
CA GLU A 283 2.35 -15.79 25.11
C GLU A 283 3.78 -15.44 25.55
N HIS A 284 4.22 -14.22 25.25
CA HIS A 284 5.49 -13.73 25.76
C HIS A 284 5.33 -13.31 27.22
N VAL A 285 6.19 -13.87 28.08
CA VAL A 285 6.27 -13.46 29.49
C VAL A 285 7.16 -12.23 29.59
N THR A 286 6.62 -11.11 30.07
CA THR A 286 7.42 -9.93 30.41
C THR A 286 8.23 -10.21 31.66
N ILE A 287 9.54 -10.34 31.51
CA ILE A 287 10.47 -10.38 32.65
C ILE A 287 10.64 -8.94 33.13
N LYS A 288 10.32 -8.66 34.40
CA LYS A 288 10.57 -7.33 34.99
C LYS A 288 12.08 -7.10 35.04
N ALA A 289 12.52 -5.97 34.48
CA ALA A 289 13.90 -5.53 34.62
C ALA A 289 14.24 -5.35 36.11
N THR A 290 15.37 -5.91 36.56
CA THR A 290 15.90 -5.72 37.91
C THR A 290 16.93 -4.60 37.92
N ASP A 291 17.01 -3.86 39.03
CA ASP A 291 17.96 -2.76 39.22
C ASP A 291 19.42 -3.19 39.40
N THR A 292 19.65 -4.50 39.51
CA THR A 292 20.96 -5.13 39.67
C THR A 292 21.15 -6.20 38.59
N MET A 293 22.32 -6.17 37.95
CA MET A 293 22.81 -7.29 37.14
C MET A 293 23.07 -8.47 38.08
N THR A 294 22.15 -9.41 38.11
CA THR A 294 22.44 -10.77 38.55
C THR A 294 22.41 -11.65 37.31
N GLU A 295 23.51 -12.37 37.09
CA GLU A 295 23.62 -13.41 36.08
C GLU A 295 22.42 -14.35 36.25
N THR A 296 21.51 -14.34 35.28
CA THR A 296 20.44 -15.33 35.24
C THR A 296 21.07 -16.65 34.77
N ASP A 297 20.59 -17.80 35.28
CA ASP A 297 21.07 -19.16 34.95
C ASP A 297 21.10 -19.49 33.44
N SER A 298 20.62 -18.58 32.59
CA SER A 298 20.59 -18.65 31.14
C SER A 298 21.78 -17.98 30.42
N GLY A 299 22.71 -17.31 31.13
CA GLY A 299 23.96 -16.81 30.55
C GLY A 299 23.83 -15.60 29.59
N TYR A 300 22.75 -14.83 29.66
CA TYR A 300 22.54 -13.66 28.79
C TYR A 300 22.87 -12.32 29.48
N TRP A 301 23.65 -11.49 28.79
CA TRP A 301 24.03 -10.15 29.23
C TRP A 301 23.04 -9.10 28.69
N CYS A 302 22.26 -8.49 29.58
CA CYS A 302 21.49 -7.28 29.27
C CYS A 302 22.09 -6.11 30.04
N ALA A 303 22.80 -5.21 29.34
CA ALA A 303 23.27 -3.97 29.91
C ALA A 303 22.31 -2.81 29.59
N LEU A 304 21.81 -2.17 30.65
CA LEU A 304 21.27 -0.82 30.59
C LEU A 304 22.44 0.16 30.78
N LEU A 305 22.66 1.04 29.80
CA LEU A 305 23.36 2.30 30.03
C LEU A 305 22.42 3.17 30.88
N ARG A 306 22.66 3.21 32.20
CA ARG A 306 21.97 4.14 33.11
C ARG A 306 22.54 5.55 32.94
N ASP A 307 21.61 6.48 32.74
CA ASP A 307 21.58 7.87 33.22
C ASP A 307 22.93 8.59 33.38
N MET A 308 23.26 9.43 32.39
CA MET A 308 23.96 10.70 32.58
C MET A 308 22.98 11.85 32.37
#